data_AF-A0A183BTK8-F1
#
_entry.id   AF-A0A183BTK8-F1
#
_cell.length_a   1.000
_cell.length_b   1.000
_cell.length_c   1.000
_cell.angle_alpha   90.00
_cell.angle_beta   90.00
_cell.angle_gamma   90.00
#
_symmetry.space_group_name_H-M   'P 1'
#
loop_
_entity.id
_entity.type
_entity.pdbx_description
1 polymer ?
#
loop_
_entity_poly.entity_id
_entity_poly.type
_entity_poly.pdbx_seq_one_letter_code
_entity_poly.pdbx_strand_id
1 'polypeptide(L)'
;MIEAAAQSFLAARQRYREKKKLSQRLSRSSSGKSLDRNSLAGVEEEVRRRICSRHSGRELQLDDTECEQLSTVFAAMPDKYHLFEACLRPMPMPEVDPQIALTFGMANIAEIELRRKTPFRYSVQKRGREEELVQIIRMVGRQHCQVKQLSFTAARWLSFKSALTWTFSRGEQKDKLHVQWSLLISFLICEIKDAYLAHIRTLRSNSLPHIVETYRLEFHRRKKSQTQLGPLHALPPPAAPSDKRNGQQNEGKASGGGATALRL
;
A
#
# COMPACT_ATOMS: atom_id res chain seq x y z
N MET A 1 17.34 4.04 14.15
CA MET A 1 16.11 3.62 13.43
C MET A 1 16.38 3.09 12.02
N ILE A 2 17.24 3.73 11.21
CA ILE A 2 17.52 3.30 9.83
C ILE A 2 18.25 1.95 9.76
N GLU A 3 19.20 1.70 10.67
CA GLU A 3 19.89 0.41 10.76
C GLU A 3 18.95 -0.75 11.10
N ALA A 4 17.97 -0.51 11.98
CA ALA A 4 16.96 -1.52 12.32
C ALA A 4 16.06 -1.86 11.10
N ALA A 5 15.72 -0.86 10.28
CA ALA A 5 14.99 -1.09 9.03
C ALA A 5 15.83 -1.86 8.00
N ALA A 6 17.12 -1.56 7.88
CA ALA A 6 18.05 -2.26 6.99
C ALA A 6 18.30 -3.72 7.44
N GLN A 7 18.44 -3.96 8.74
CA GLN A 7 18.58 -5.32 9.29
C GLN A 7 17.30 -6.14 9.13
N SER A 8 16.14 -5.53 9.39
CA SER A 8 14.83 -6.15 9.14
C SER A 8 14.64 -6.52 7.67
N PHE A 9 15.14 -5.68 6.76
CA PHE A 9 15.14 -5.95 5.33
C PHE A 9 16.01 -7.15 4.95
N LEU A 10 17.25 -7.20 5.44
CA LEU A 10 18.17 -8.32 5.19
C LEU A 10 17.61 -9.64 5.73
N ALA A 11 17.02 -9.62 6.92
CA ALA A 11 16.39 -10.78 7.54
C ALA A 11 15.17 -11.27 6.73
N ALA A 12 14.29 -10.37 6.29
CA ALA A 12 13.15 -10.72 5.44
C ALA A 12 13.60 -11.35 4.11
N ARG A 13 14.66 -10.80 3.50
CA ARG A 13 15.25 -11.31 2.26
C ARG A 13 15.86 -12.70 2.44
N GLN A 14 16.52 -12.97 3.57
CA GLN A 14 17.05 -14.30 3.88
C GLN A 14 15.93 -15.33 4.04
N ARG A 15 14.88 -15.03 4.81
CA ARG A 15 13.71 -15.91 4.98
C ARG A 15 13.04 -16.28 3.65
N TYR A 16 12.95 -15.30 2.74
CA TYR A 16 12.40 -15.54 1.41
C TYR A 16 13.28 -16.52 0.60
N ARG A 17 14.60 -16.35 0.62
CA ARG A 17 15.54 -17.27 -0.04
C ARG A 17 15.45 -18.68 0.51
N GLU A 18 15.31 -18.84 1.82
CA GLU A 18 15.15 -20.14 2.47
C GLU A 18 13.84 -20.82 2.09
N LYS A 19 12.72 -20.08 2.12
CA LYS A 19 11.41 -20.60 1.69
C LYS A 19 11.42 -21.06 0.23
N LYS A 20 12.12 -20.33 -0.64
CA LYS A 20 12.29 -20.70 -2.06
C LYS A 20 13.12 -21.99 -2.21
N LYS A 21 14.23 -22.12 -1.48
CA LYS A 21 15.04 -23.35 -1.45
C LYS A 21 14.23 -24.55 -0.95
N LEU A 22 13.40 -24.36 0.07
CA LEU A 22 12.53 -25.40 0.62
C LEU A 22 11.48 -25.86 -0.41
N SER A 23 10.81 -24.92 -1.08
CA SER A 23 9.83 -25.21 -2.13
C SER A 23 10.46 -25.94 -3.33
N GLN A 24 11.68 -25.57 -3.70
CA GLN A 24 12.43 -26.23 -4.78
C GLN A 24 12.88 -27.66 -4.40
N ARG A 25 13.16 -27.91 -3.12
CA ARG A 25 13.44 -29.26 -2.61
C ARG A 25 12.21 -30.14 -2.61
N LEU A 26 11.06 -29.60 -2.18
CA LEU A 26 9.79 -30.34 -2.15
C LEU A 26 9.32 -30.74 -3.55
N SER A 27 9.44 -29.84 -4.53
CA SER A 27 9.06 -30.12 -5.93
C SER A 27 9.93 -31.18 -6.61
N ARG A 28 11.22 -31.29 -6.24
CA ARG A 28 12.11 -32.35 -6.76
C ARG A 28 11.86 -33.73 -6.15
N SER A 29 11.18 -33.82 -5.00
CA SER A 29 10.91 -35.10 -4.32
C SER A 29 9.67 -35.84 -4.82
N SER A 30 8.86 -35.25 -5.70
CA SER A 30 7.60 -35.85 -6.20
C SER A 30 7.68 -36.47 -7.60
N SER A 31 8.89 -36.67 -8.16
CA SER A 31 9.07 -37.36 -9.44
C SER A 31 8.95 -38.88 -9.27
N GLY A 32 7.73 -39.33 -8.99
CA GLY A 32 7.30 -40.72 -9.06
C GLY A 32 6.33 -40.88 -10.23
N LYS A 33 6.84 -41.42 -11.33
CA LYS A 33 6.15 -42.07 -12.48
C LYS A 33 4.61 -41.94 -12.55
N SER A 34 4.11 -41.31 -13.61
CA SER A 34 2.93 -41.80 -14.32
C SER A 34 2.92 -41.33 -15.78
N LEU A 35 2.71 -42.30 -16.67
CA LEU A 35 2.73 -42.25 -18.12
C LEU A 35 1.60 -41.42 -18.74
N ASP A 36 1.94 -40.86 -19.91
CA ASP A 36 1.17 -40.65 -21.14
C ASP A 36 -0.34 -40.36 -21.06
N ARG A 37 -0.72 -39.15 -21.51
CA ARG A 37 -1.88 -39.01 -22.40
C ARG A 37 -1.89 -37.70 -23.19
N ASN A 38 -1.72 -37.85 -24.50
CA ASN A 38 -2.32 -37.10 -25.59
C ASN A 38 -2.07 -35.59 -25.73
N SER A 39 -1.09 -35.31 -26.60
CA SER A 39 -1.17 -34.41 -27.76
C SER A 39 -2.61 -34.12 -28.24
N LEU A 40 -3.05 -32.87 -28.11
CA LEU A 40 -4.04 -32.25 -29.00
C LEU A 40 -3.89 -30.71 -28.93
N ALA A 41 -3.52 -30.08 -30.06
CA ALA A 41 -3.57 -28.64 -30.38
C ALA A 41 -2.89 -27.67 -29.37
N GLY A 42 -1.65 -27.21 -29.54
CA GLY A 42 -1.02 -26.79 -30.79
C GLY A 42 -1.45 -25.40 -31.25
N VAL A 43 -2.31 -24.71 -30.49
CA VAL A 43 -2.36 -23.24 -30.51
C VAL A 43 -1.46 -22.82 -29.37
N GLU A 44 -0.26 -22.35 -29.69
CA GLU A 44 0.58 -21.60 -28.76
C GLU A 44 -0.20 -20.34 -28.39
N GLU A 45 -1.13 -20.49 -27.45
CA GLU A 45 -1.51 -19.40 -26.57
C GLU A 45 -0.24 -19.18 -25.75
N GLU A 46 0.66 -18.39 -26.32
CA GLU A 46 1.77 -17.76 -25.64
C GLU A 46 1.11 -16.99 -24.50
N VAL A 47 0.95 -17.66 -23.35
CA VAL A 47 0.26 -17.15 -22.17
C VAL A 47 1.06 -15.94 -21.77
N ARG A 48 0.63 -14.77 -22.26
CA ARG A 48 1.22 -13.46 -21.98
C ARG A 48 1.39 -13.41 -20.47
N ARG A 49 2.64 -13.48 -20.00
CA ARG A 49 2.93 -13.61 -18.58
C ARG A 49 2.81 -12.24 -17.94
N ARG A 50 1.58 -11.85 -17.67
CA ARG A 50 1.30 -10.58 -17.05
C ARG A 50 1.73 -10.60 -15.59
N ILE A 51 2.24 -9.47 -15.12
CA ILE A 51 2.64 -9.29 -13.72
C ILE A 51 1.38 -9.18 -12.87
N CYS A 52 1.07 -10.23 -12.12
CA CYS A 52 -0.11 -10.29 -11.25
C CYS A 52 0.29 -10.26 -9.77
N SER A 53 -0.37 -9.42 -8.99
CA SER A 53 -0.27 -9.45 -7.53
C SER A 53 -1.24 -10.50 -6.98
N ARG A 54 -0.71 -11.59 -6.41
CA ARG A 54 -1.52 -12.59 -5.69
C ARG A 54 -2.21 -12.03 -4.45
N HIS A 55 -1.75 -10.88 -3.96
CA HIS A 55 -2.28 -10.27 -2.75
C HIS A 55 -3.51 -9.41 -3.00
N SER A 56 -3.55 -8.68 -4.12
CA SER A 56 -4.66 -7.79 -4.46
C SER A 56 -5.52 -8.34 -5.60
N GLY A 57 -5.06 -9.38 -6.30
CA GLY A 57 -5.67 -9.87 -7.54
C GLY A 57 -5.45 -8.93 -8.73
N ARG A 58 -4.74 -7.81 -8.56
CA ARG A 58 -4.51 -6.85 -9.64
C ARG A 58 -3.42 -7.33 -10.58
N GLU A 59 -3.63 -6.97 -11.84
CA GLU A 59 -2.72 -7.24 -12.93
C GLU A 59 -2.13 -5.92 -13.44
N LEU A 60 -0.83 -5.91 -13.71
CA LEU A 60 -0.19 -4.82 -14.43
C LEU A 60 -0.66 -4.85 -15.88
N GLN A 61 -1.31 -3.78 -16.31
CA GLN A 61 -1.85 -3.64 -17.66
C GLN A 61 -0.76 -3.20 -18.66
N LEU A 62 0.36 -3.93 -18.67
CA LEU A 62 1.43 -3.75 -19.64
C LEU A 62 1.78 -5.11 -20.22
N ASP A 63 2.00 -5.16 -21.53
CA ASP A 63 2.53 -6.36 -22.15
C ASP A 63 4.04 -6.51 -21.92
N ASP A 64 4.58 -7.67 -22.32
CA ASP A 64 6.00 -7.98 -22.13
C ASP A 64 6.91 -7.02 -22.92
N THR A 65 6.46 -6.54 -24.08
CA THR A 65 7.20 -5.61 -24.94
C THR A 65 7.27 -4.23 -24.28
N GLU A 66 6.16 -3.73 -23.76
CA GLU A 66 6.09 -2.47 -23.02
C GLU A 66 6.93 -2.51 -21.74
N CYS A 67 6.89 -3.63 -21.02
CA CYS A 67 7.72 -3.85 -19.84
C CYS A 67 9.23 -3.85 -20.19
N GLU A 68 9.61 -4.47 -21.31
CA GLU A 68 10.99 -4.48 -21.80
C GLU A 68 11.46 -3.10 -22.25
N GLN A 69 10.60 -2.35 -22.95
CA GLN A 69 10.86 -0.96 -23.34
C GLN A 69 11.09 -0.07 -22.13
N LEU A 70 10.18 -0.11 -21.14
CA LEU A 70 10.34 0.63 -19.89
C LEU A 70 11.62 0.25 -19.15
N SER A 71 11.94 -1.05 -19.11
CA SER A 71 13.17 -1.54 -18.48
C SER A 71 14.42 -1.03 -19.16
N THR A 72 14.43 -1.01 -20.50
CA THR A 72 15.54 -0.50 -21.32
C THR A 72 15.74 0.99 -21.11
N VAL A 73 14.65 1.76 -21.19
CA VAL A 73 14.67 3.22 -20.97
C VAL A 73 15.12 3.55 -19.55
N PHE A 74 14.60 2.86 -18.54
CA PHE A 74 15.03 3.04 -17.15
C PHE A 74 16.51 2.68 -16.96
N ALA A 75 16.98 1.59 -17.57
CA ALA A 75 18.38 1.18 -17.48
C ALA A 75 19.32 2.24 -18.06
N ALA A 76 18.95 2.81 -19.22
CA ALA A 76 19.72 3.84 -19.94
C ALA A 76 19.79 5.20 -19.20
N MET A 77 18.95 5.44 -18.19
CA MET A 77 18.99 6.69 -17.42
C MET A 77 20.32 6.82 -16.65
N PRO A 78 21.13 7.87 -16.90
CA PRO A 78 22.47 8.01 -16.33
C PRO A 78 22.46 8.26 -14.81
N ASP A 79 21.57 9.13 -14.32
CA ASP A 79 21.45 9.45 -12.90
C ASP A 79 20.00 9.32 -12.41
N LYS A 80 19.66 8.10 -11.97
CA LYS A 80 18.33 7.77 -11.42
C LYS A 80 18.06 8.49 -10.10
N TYR A 81 19.09 8.81 -9.34
CA TYR A 81 18.95 9.52 -8.06
C TYR A 81 18.62 10.97 -8.30
N HIS A 82 19.31 11.63 -9.23
CA HIS A 82 19.00 13.00 -9.61
C HIS A 82 17.58 13.13 -10.15
N LEU A 83 17.11 12.16 -10.96
CA LEU A 83 15.72 12.13 -11.42
C LEU A 83 14.73 11.99 -10.26
N PHE A 84 15.01 11.09 -9.32
CA PHE A 84 14.17 10.94 -8.13
C PHE A 84 14.16 12.21 -7.27
N GLU A 85 15.30 12.86 -7.05
CA GLU A 85 15.33 14.13 -6.34
C GLU A 85 14.56 15.23 -7.07
N ALA A 86 14.66 15.28 -8.40
CA ALA A 86 13.91 16.22 -9.22
C ALA A 86 12.39 16.01 -9.07
N CYS A 87 11.93 14.80 -8.75
CA CYS A 87 10.50 14.55 -8.48
C CYS A 87 10.01 15.10 -7.13
N LEU A 88 10.93 15.40 -6.22
CA LEU A 88 10.64 15.90 -4.87
C LEU A 88 10.79 17.41 -4.74
N ARG A 89 11.41 18.06 -5.72
CA ARG A 89 11.51 19.52 -5.76
C ARG A 89 10.15 20.11 -6.15
N PRO A 90 9.82 21.33 -5.67
CA PRO A 90 8.65 22.05 -6.17
C PRO A 90 8.71 22.14 -7.70
N MET A 91 7.76 21.48 -8.36
CA MET A 91 7.62 21.59 -9.80
C MET A 91 6.74 22.78 -10.15
N PRO A 92 6.95 23.43 -11.31
CA PRO A 92 6.07 24.50 -11.79
C PRO A 92 4.68 24.00 -12.23
N MET A 93 4.32 22.75 -11.91
CA MET A 93 3.04 22.16 -12.26
C MET A 93 2.03 22.46 -11.14
N PRO A 94 0.89 23.11 -11.43
CA PRO A 94 -0.08 23.49 -10.41
C PRO A 94 -0.73 22.29 -9.70
N GLU A 95 -0.68 21.10 -10.30
CA GLU A 95 -1.21 19.85 -9.72
C GLU A 95 -0.22 19.13 -8.79
N VAL A 96 1.05 19.58 -8.75
CA VAL A 96 2.07 18.99 -7.88
C VAL A 96 2.13 19.75 -6.56
N ASP A 97 1.85 19.04 -5.46
CA ASP A 97 1.90 19.56 -4.11
C ASP A 97 3.33 20.02 -3.81
N PRO A 98 3.58 21.33 -3.58
CA PRO A 98 4.91 21.83 -3.28
C PRO A 98 5.48 21.26 -1.97
N GLN A 99 4.63 20.69 -1.11
CA GLN A 99 5.00 20.05 0.14
C GLN A 99 5.19 18.53 0.01
N ILE A 100 5.37 18.01 -1.21
CA ILE A 100 5.53 16.57 -1.41
C ILE A 100 6.73 16.00 -0.65
N ALA A 101 7.88 16.70 -0.67
CA ALA A 101 9.05 16.28 0.09
C ALA A 101 8.78 16.24 1.61
N LEU A 102 8.05 17.22 2.15
CA LEU A 102 7.64 17.24 3.56
C LEU A 102 6.73 16.07 3.90
N THR A 103 5.71 15.83 3.05
CA THR A 103 4.73 14.75 3.23
C THR A 103 5.37 13.37 3.33
N PHE A 104 6.40 13.11 2.51
CA PHE A 104 7.12 11.85 2.52
C PHE A 104 8.27 11.81 3.55
N GLY A 105 8.43 12.84 4.39
CA GLY A 105 9.50 12.92 5.38
C GLY A 105 10.89 13.04 4.76
N MET A 106 10.97 13.56 3.53
CA MET A 106 12.20 13.72 2.76
C MET A 106 12.70 15.17 2.73
N ALA A 107 11.97 16.10 3.36
CA ALA A 107 12.44 17.46 3.52
C ALA A 107 13.76 17.49 4.33
N ASN A 108 14.69 18.33 3.88
CA ASN A 108 15.97 18.61 4.54
C ASN A 108 16.93 17.41 4.69
N ILE A 109 16.72 16.30 3.97
CA ILE A 109 17.72 15.23 3.91
C ILE A 109 18.85 15.68 2.98
N ALA A 110 20.08 15.75 3.50
CA ALA A 110 21.24 16.09 2.69
C ALA A 110 21.43 15.07 1.54
N GLU A 111 21.77 15.56 0.35
CA GLU A 111 21.99 14.74 -0.86
C GLU A 111 22.96 13.57 -0.61
N ILE A 112 24.01 13.81 0.17
CA ILE A 112 25.01 12.79 0.53
C ILE A 112 24.38 11.66 1.36
N GLU A 113 23.38 11.95 2.21
CA GLU A 113 22.69 10.93 2.99
C GLU A 113 21.71 10.10 2.15
N LEU A 114 21.02 10.73 1.19
CA LEU A 114 20.18 10.05 0.21
C LEU A 114 21.02 9.02 -0.58
N ARG A 115 22.23 9.41 -0.98
CA ARG A 115 23.18 8.55 -1.71
C ARG A 115 23.78 7.43 -0.85
N ARG A 116 24.07 7.65 0.44
CA ARG A 116 24.68 6.63 1.33
C ARG A 116 23.70 5.55 1.79
N LYS A 117 22.39 5.82 1.83
CA LYS A 117 21.40 4.95 2.48
C LYS A 117 20.80 3.84 1.61
N THR A 118 21.21 3.68 0.35
CA THR A 118 20.52 2.80 -0.60
C THR A 118 21.40 1.66 -1.15
N PRO A 119 21.45 0.50 -0.47
CA PRO A 119 21.97 -0.74 -1.06
C PRO A 119 20.96 -1.39 -2.02
N PHE A 120 20.07 -0.62 -2.65
CA PHE A 120 19.08 -1.11 -3.62
C PHE A 120 19.72 -1.35 -4.99
N ARG A 121 20.79 -2.15 -5.04
CA ARG A 121 21.25 -2.79 -6.28
C ARG A 121 20.39 -4.01 -6.55
N TYR A 122 19.17 -3.79 -7.02
CA TYR A 122 18.36 -4.88 -7.57
C TYR A 122 18.64 -5.02 -9.07
N SER A 123 19.39 -6.06 -9.42
CA SER A 123 19.34 -6.61 -10.78
C SER A 123 17.92 -7.13 -10.99
N VAL A 124 17.09 -6.42 -11.76
CA VAL A 124 15.71 -6.81 -12.11
C VAL A 124 15.68 -7.82 -13.27
N GLN A 125 16.82 -8.11 -13.89
CA GLN A 125 16.93 -8.84 -15.17
C GLN A 125 16.70 -10.37 -15.12
N LYS A 126 16.02 -10.94 -14.11
CA LYS A 126 15.71 -12.39 -14.17
C LYS A 126 14.21 -12.59 -14.25
N ARG A 127 13.74 -13.07 -15.42
CA ARG A 127 12.37 -13.57 -15.68
C ARG A 127 11.94 -14.54 -14.57
N GLY A 128 10.66 -14.52 -14.18
CA GLY A 128 10.12 -15.38 -13.12
C GLY A 128 10.33 -14.85 -11.70
N ARG A 129 10.50 -13.52 -11.54
CA ARG A 129 10.64 -12.83 -10.24
C ARG A 129 9.58 -11.76 -10.01
N GLU A 130 8.46 -11.86 -10.72
CA GLU A 130 7.33 -10.93 -10.65
C GLU A 130 6.77 -10.89 -9.21
N GLU A 131 6.65 -12.05 -8.58
CA GLU A 131 6.22 -12.17 -7.18
C GLU A 131 7.23 -11.55 -6.20
N GLU A 132 8.54 -11.68 -6.47
CA GLU A 132 9.57 -11.03 -5.64
C GLU A 132 9.47 -9.51 -5.75
N LEU A 133 9.22 -8.99 -6.95
CA LEU A 133 8.97 -7.56 -7.17
C LEU A 133 7.76 -7.07 -6.38
N VAL A 134 6.61 -7.75 -6.49
CA VAL A 134 5.41 -7.42 -5.71
C VAL A 134 5.70 -7.43 -4.21
N GLN A 135 6.45 -8.40 -3.71
CA GLN A 135 6.81 -8.47 -2.29
C GLN A 135 7.70 -7.31 -1.83
N ILE A 136 8.66 -6.89 -2.67
CA ILE A 136 9.50 -5.70 -2.39
C ILE A 136 8.63 -4.45 -2.31
N ILE A 137 7.73 -4.26 -3.28
CA ILE A 137 6.81 -3.11 -3.31
C ILE A 137 5.93 -3.09 -2.06
N ARG A 138 5.35 -4.22 -1.69
CA ARG A 138 4.50 -4.33 -0.49
C ARG A 138 5.29 -4.10 0.79
N MET A 139 6.55 -4.49 0.83
CA MET A 139 7.42 -4.23 1.97
C MET A 139 7.73 -2.73 2.11
N VAL A 140 7.95 -2.03 1.00
CA VAL A 140 8.03 -0.56 1.00
C VAL A 140 6.75 0.02 1.60
N GLY A 141 5.57 -0.47 1.22
CA GLY A 141 4.30 -0.05 1.82
C GLY A 141 4.20 -0.27 3.33
N ARG A 142 4.75 -1.36 3.87
CA ARG A 142 4.81 -1.58 5.33
C ARG A 142 5.76 -0.64 6.05
N GLN A 143 6.92 -0.35 5.44
CA GLN A 143 7.90 0.58 6.01
C GLN A 143 7.34 2.00 6.12
N HIS A 144 6.49 2.40 5.17
CA HIS A 144 5.79 3.67 5.19
C HIS A 144 4.89 3.86 6.42
N CYS A 145 4.45 2.80 7.11
CA CYS A 145 3.73 2.92 8.39
C CYS A 145 4.58 3.48 9.54
N GLN A 146 5.92 3.48 9.41
CA GLN A 146 6.82 4.04 10.41
C GLN A 146 6.99 5.57 10.26
N VAL A 147 6.56 6.14 9.13
CA VAL A 147 6.65 7.57 8.86
C VAL A 147 5.41 8.26 9.41
N LYS A 148 5.53 8.88 10.59
CA LYS A 148 4.40 9.49 11.33
C LYS A 148 3.60 10.52 10.53
N GLN A 149 4.25 11.24 9.62
CA GLN A 149 3.64 12.31 8.83
C GLN A 149 2.96 11.80 7.55
N LEU A 150 3.23 10.54 7.17
CA LEU A 150 2.71 9.99 5.94
C LEU A 150 1.25 9.56 6.12
N SER A 151 0.38 10.08 5.25
CA SER A 151 -1.02 9.66 5.15
C SER A 151 -1.31 9.13 3.75
N PHE A 152 -2.09 8.06 3.64
CA PHE A 152 -2.59 7.56 2.36
C PHE A 152 -3.83 8.31 1.88
N THR A 153 -3.74 9.64 1.73
CA THR A 153 -4.81 10.42 1.13
C THR A 153 -4.70 10.39 -0.39
N ALA A 154 -5.84 10.32 -1.09
CA ALA A 154 -5.86 10.22 -2.55
C ALA A 154 -5.12 11.38 -3.22
N ALA A 155 -5.31 12.62 -2.74
CA ALA A 155 -4.68 13.82 -3.29
C ALA A 155 -3.14 13.75 -3.26
N ARG A 156 -2.54 13.35 -2.12
CA ARG A 156 -1.07 13.26 -1.97
C ARG A 156 -0.46 12.22 -2.90
N TRP A 157 -1.09 11.05 -3.00
CA TRP A 157 -0.61 9.96 -3.85
C TRP A 157 -0.84 10.23 -5.34
N LEU A 158 -1.91 10.94 -5.69
CA LEU A 158 -2.13 11.41 -7.06
C LEU A 158 -1.05 12.43 -7.45
N SER A 159 -0.75 13.37 -6.57
CA SER A 159 0.30 14.35 -6.79
C SER A 159 1.68 13.69 -6.96
N PHE A 160 2.00 12.70 -6.12
CA PHE A 160 3.20 11.87 -6.26
C PHE A 160 3.25 11.10 -7.56
N LYS A 161 2.13 10.50 -7.98
CA LYS A 161 2.03 9.83 -9.28
C LYS A 161 2.33 10.81 -10.41
N SER A 162 1.73 11.99 -10.40
CA SER A 162 1.92 13.02 -11.44
C SER A 162 3.38 13.45 -11.50
N ALA A 163 4.01 13.71 -10.35
CA ALA A 163 5.42 14.08 -10.27
C ALA A 163 6.34 12.97 -10.84
N LEU A 164 6.15 11.71 -10.43
CA LEU A 164 6.95 10.60 -10.96
C LEU A 164 6.72 10.39 -12.47
N THR A 165 5.47 10.42 -12.91
CA THR A 165 5.13 10.20 -14.32
C THR A 165 5.74 11.30 -15.17
N TRP A 166 5.62 12.55 -14.75
CA TRP A 166 6.24 13.69 -15.41
C TRP A 166 7.76 13.54 -15.49
N THR A 167 8.42 13.20 -14.38
CA THR A 167 9.88 13.01 -14.31
C THR A 167 10.37 11.89 -15.21
N PHE A 168 9.73 10.73 -15.21
CA PHE A 168 10.16 9.58 -16.01
C PHE A 168 9.78 9.71 -17.49
N SER A 169 8.82 10.56 -17.81
CA SER A 169 8.42 10.86 -19.18
C SER A 169 9.13 12.11 -19.73
N ARG A 170 10.27 12.55 -19.18
CA ARG A 170 11.01 13.69 -19.77
C ARG A 170 11.86 13.26 -20.96
N GLY A 171 12.06 14.18 -21.91
CA GLY A 171 12.93 13.99 -23.09
C GLY A 171 12.18 13.69 -24.39
N GLU A 172 12.89 13.21 -25.41
CA GLU A 172 12.37 12.96 -26.77
C GLU A 172 11.25 11.89 -26.84
N GLN A 173 11.10 11.08 -25.78
CA GLN A 173 10.13 9.99 -25.68
C GLN A 173 8.90 10.35 -24.82
N LYS A 174 8.72 11.63 -24.49
CA LYS A 174 7.74 12.09 -23.50
C LYS A 174 6.34 11.54 -23.74
N ASP A 175 5.83 11.65 -24.97
CA ASP A 175 4.45 11.24 -25.26
C ASP A 175 4.33 9.74 -25.52
N LYS A 176 5.44 9.08 -25.88
CA LYS A 176 5.45 7.66 -26.27
C LYS A 176 5.29 6.72 -25.09
N LEU A 177 5.89 7.05 -23.95
CA LEU A 177 5.95 6.16 -22.77
C LEU A 177 5.17 6.69 -21.56
N HIS A 178 4.50 7.85 -21.69
CA HIS A 178 3.77 8.46 -20.58
C HIS A 178 2.68 7.54 -20.03
N VAL A 179 1.92 6.89 -20.91
CA VAL A 179 0.86 5.95 -20.52
C VAL A 179 1.44 4.75 -19.79
N GLN A 180 2.52 4.17 -20.31
CA GLN A 180 3.18 3.00 -19.72
C GLN A 180 3.75 3.31 -18.33
N TRP A 181 4.42 4.47 -18.18
CA TRP A 181 4.87 4.95 -16.88
C TRP A 181 3.71 5.17 -15.92
N SER A 182 2.63 5.81 -16.37
CA SER A 182 1.44 6.05 -15.56
C SER A 182 0.80 4.74 -15.07
N LEU A 183 0.69 3.72 -15.93
CA LEU A 183 0.17 2.39 -15.59
C LEU A 183 1.05 1.68 -14.57
N LEU A 184 2.37 1.64 -14.81
CA LEU A 184 3.34 1.06 -13.89
C LEU A 184 3.29 1.74 -12.52
N ILE A 185 3.40 3.07 -12.46
CA ILE A 185 3.38 3.83 -11.21
C ILE A 185 2.06 3.63 -10.46
N SER A 186 0.93 3.56 -11.17
CA SER A 186 -0.37 3.28 -10.56
C SER A 186 -0.40 1.90 -9.89
N PHE A 187 0.11 0.87 -10.59
CA PHE A 187 0.23 -0.47 -10.03
C PHE A 187 1.10 -0.48 -8.77
N LEU A 188 2.25 0.19 -8.79
CA LEU A 188 3.14 0.32 -7.64
C LEU A 188 2.43 0.97 -6.44
N ILE A 189 1.82 2.15 -6.65
CA ILE A 189 1.12 2.90 -5.60
C ILE A 189 0.02 2.06 -4.97
N CYS A 190 -0.75 1.34 -5.79
CA CYS A 190 -1.82 0.47 -5.32
C CYS A 190 -1.30 -0.67 -4.42
N GLU A 191 -0.19 -1.33 -4.79
CA GLU A 191 0.42 -2.37 -3.96
C GLU A 191 1.02 -1.82 -2.65
N ILE A 192 1.65 -0.64 -2.70
CA ILE A 192 2.17 0.05 -1.50
C ILE A 192 1.00 0.40 -0.57
N LYS A 193 -0.07 0.99 -1.10
CA LYS A 193 -1.28 1.36 -0.34
C LYS A 193 -1.92 0.17 0.36
N ASP A 194 -2.13 -0.92 -0.38
CA ASP A 194 -2.81 -2.08 0.19
C ASP A 194 -1.97 -2.74 1.28
N ALA A 195 -0.65 -2.81 1.09
CA ALA A 195 0.26 -3.32 2.11
C ALA A 195 0.32 -2.42 3.35
N TYR A 196 0.33 -1.09 3.16
CA TYR A 196 0.25 -0.11 4.24
C TYR A 196 -1.03 -0.27 5.05
N LEU A 197 -2.20 -0.28 4.38
CA LEU A 197 -3.50 -0.39 5.05
C LEU A 197 -3.66 -1.74 5.74
N ALA A 198 -3.22 -2.84 5.12
CA ALA A 198 -3.22 -4.15 5.75
C ALA A 198 -2.39 -4.13 7.05
N HIS A 199 -1.20 -3.53 7.03
CA HIS A 199 -0.34 -3.46 8.20
C HIS A 199 -0.92 -2.59 9.32
N ILE A 200 -1.51 -1.44 9.00
CA ILE A 200 -2.23 -0.61 10.00
C ILE A 200 -3.38 -1.37 10.65
N ARG A 201 -4.16 -2.12 9.88
CA ARG A 201 -5.25 -2.95 10.44
C ARG A 201 -4.69 -3.96 11.44
N THR A 202 -3.60 -4.64 11.10
CA THR A 202 -2.92 -5.58 12.01
C THR A 202 -2.41 -4.89 13.28
N LEU A 203 -1.80 -3.71 13.17
CA LEU A 203 -1.31 -2.98 14.34
C LEU A 203 -2.45 -2.57 15.28
N ARG A 204 -3.59 -2.12 14.72
CA ARG A 204 -4.78 -1.73 15.51
C ARG A 204 -5.50 -2.93 16.12
N SER A 205 -5.56 -4.06 15.42
CA SER A 205 -6.14 -5.29 15.98
C SER A 205 -5.28 -5.88 17.08
N ASN A 206 -3.95 -5.79 16.97
CA ASN A 206 -3.01 -6.29 17.97
C ASN A 206 -2.90 -5.40 19.22
N SER A 207 -3.34 -4.13 19.14
CA SER A 207 -3.51 -3.26 20.31
C SER A 207 -4.83 -3.49 21.06
N LEU A 208 -5.70 -4.39 20.56
CA LEU A 208 -6.96 -4.79 21.18
C LEU A 208 -7.02 -6.31 21.46
N PRO A 209 -6.02 -6.92 22.13
CA PRO A 209 -6.11 -8.34 22.47
C PRO A 209 -7.25 -8.63 23.47
N HIS A 210 -7.71 -7.61 24.22
CA HIS A 210 -8.67 -7.76 25.32
C HIS A 210 -10.10 -7.25 25.04
N ILE A 211 -10.55 -7.12 23.79
CA ILE A 211 -12.00 -6.92 23.56
C ILE A 211 -12.65 -8.23 23.13
N VAL A 212 -12.00 -9.01 22.27
CA VAL A 212 -12.56 -10.30 21.82
C VAL A 212 -12.57 -11.35 22.94
N GLU A 213 -11.54 -11.40 23.79
CA GLU A 213 -11.54 -12.28 24.98
C GLU A 213 -12.58 -11.87 26.02
N THR A 214 -12.80 -10.58 26.22
CA THR A 214 -13.77 -10.06 27.20
C THR A 214 -15.20 -10.36 26.76
N TYR A 215 -15.52 -10.20 25.47
CA TYR A 215 -16.81 -10.64 24.93
C TYR A 215 -16.97 -12.18 24.94
N ARG A 216 -15.90 -12.95 24.72
CA ARG A 216 -15.94 -14.43 24.83
C ARG A 216 -16.16 -14.90 26.27
N LEU A 217 -15.52 -14.27 27.26
CA LEU A 217 -15.66 -14.58 28.67
C LEU A 217 -17.03 -14.15 29.21
N GLU A 218 -17.56 -12.99 28.80
CA GLU A 218 -18.91 -12.56 29.22
C GLU A 218 -20.03 -13.46 28.68
N PHE A 219 -19.90 -13.97 27.44
CA PHE A 219 -20.88 -14.92 26.89
C PHE A 219 -20.86 -16.29 27.58
N HIS A 220 -19.70 -16.73 28.10
CA HIS A 220 -19.60 -17.98 28.86
C HIS A 220 -20.00 -17.83 30.33
N ARG A 221 -19.88 -16.62 30.91
CA ARG A 221 -20.33 -16.36 32.28
C ARG A 221 -21.85 -16.23 32.41
N ARG A 222 -22.56 -15.73 31.38
CA ARG A 222 -24.03 -15.64 31.39
C ARG A 222 -24.76 -16.98 31.20
N LYS A 223 -24.12 -18.03 30.66
CA LYS A 223 -24.75 -19.35 30.49
C LYS A 223 -24.76 -20.21 31.77
N LYS A 224 -24.03 -19.84 32.83
CA LYS A 224 -23.98 -20.63 34.09
C LYS A 224 -24.86 -20.08 35.21
N SER A 225 -25.44 -18.89 35.06
CA SER A 225 -26.31 -18.28 36.07
C SER A 225 -27.80 -18.31 35.71
N GLN A 226 -28.21 -19.07 34.70
CA GLN A 226 -29.61 -19.26 34.33
C GLN A 226 -30.04 -20.73 34.44
N THR A 227 -29.79 -21.32 35.61
CA THR A 227 -30.47 -22.54 36.04
C THR A 227 -30.65 -22.46 37.56
N GLN A 228 -31.92 -22.53 37.99
CA GLN A 228 -32.45 -22.43 39.36
C GLN A 228 -32.86 -21.04 39.87
N LEU A 229 -34.14 -20.74 39.65
CA LEU A 229 -35.12 -20.04 40.51
C LEU A 229 -36.41 -20.04 39.66
N GLY A 230 -37.35 -20.98 39.84
CA GLY A 230 -38.35 -20.97 40.91
C GLY A 230 -39.61 -20.24 40.41
N PRO A 231 -40.84 -20.80 40.53
CA PRO A 231 -42.02 -20.24 39.86
C PRO A 231 -42.62 -19.02 40.57
N LEU A 232 -43.02 -18.04 39.76
CA LEU A 232 -44.19 -17.14 39.88
C LEU A 232 -44.52 -16.53 41.26
N HIS A 233 -44.19 -15.25 41.42
CA HIS A 233 -45.09 -14.30 42.08
C HIS A 233 -45.22 -13.05 41.19
N ALA A 234 -46.47 -12.76 40.81
CA ALA A 234 -46.85 -11.63 39.98
C ALA A 234 -46.57 -10.30 40.70
N LEU A 235 -45.82 -9.41 40.05
CA LEU A 235 -45.67 -8.01 40.42
C LEU A 235 -46.35 -7.14 39.34
N PRO A 236 -47.06 -6.07 39.75
CA PRO A 236 -47.81 -5.21 38.84
C PRO A 236 -46.88 -4.39 37.93
N PRO A 237 -47.38 -3.97 36.75
CA PRO A 237 -46.58 -3.29 35.73
C PRO A 237 -46.10 -1.90 36.20
N PRO A 238 -44.84 -1.51 35.91
CA PRO A 238 -44.36 -0.17 36.19
C PRO A 238 -45.01 0.85 35.24
N ALA A 239 -45.44 1.96 35.82
CA ALA A 239 -46.06 3.09 35.17
C ALA A 239 -45.17 3.71 34.08
N ALA A 240 -45.80 4.11 32.99
CA ALA A 240 -45.17 4.77 31.85
C ALA A 240 -44.48 6.10 32.26
N PRO A 241 -43.25 6.37 31.81
CA PRO A 241 -42.64 7.68 31.98
C PRO A 241 -43.33 8.69 31.04
N SER A 242 -43.97 9.65 31.70
CA SER A 242 -44.61 10.84 31.15
C SER A 242 -43.68 11.71 30.31
N ASP A 243 -44.21 12.13 29.16
CA ASP A 243 -43.82 13.27 28.34
C ASP A 243 -43.45 14.51 29.17
N LYS A 244 -42.27 15.08 28.92
CA LYS A 244 -41.99 16.50 29.19
C LYS A 244 -41.31 17.15 28.00
N ARG A 245 -42.11 17.93 27.27
CA ARG A 245 -41.72 19.05 26.42
C ARG A 245 -40.86 20.06 27.18
N ASN A 246 -39.84 20.60 26.51
CA ASN A 246 -39.38 22.00 26.49
C ASN A 246 -38.21 22.02 25.48
N GLY A 247 -38.11 22.89 24.46
CA GLY A 247 -38.58 24.27 24.33
C GLY A 247 -37.35 25.19 24.44
N GLN A 248 -36.87 25.73 23.30
CA GLN A 248 -36.05 26.95 23.08
C GLN A 248 -35.16 26.75 21.84
N GLN A 249 -35.48 27.31 20.66
CA GLN A 249 -35.27 28.72 20.26
C GLN A 249 -33.93 29.30 20.74
N ASN A 250 -32.99 29.47 19.80
CA ASN A 250 -32.23 30.71 19.77
C ASN A 250 -31.77 31.03 18.34
N GLU A 251 -32.30 32.15 17.85
CA GLU A 251 -31.83 32.89 16.69
C GLU A 251 -30.49 33.57 17.04
N GLY A 252 -29.60 33.67 16.05
CA GLY A 252 -28.30 34.32 16.20
C GLY A 252 -27.76 34.81 14.86
N LYS A 253 -28.36 35.89 14.36
CA LYS A 253 -27.84 36.77 13.29
C LYS A 253 -26.54 37.46 13.74
N ALA A 254 -25.52 37.48 12.88
CA ALA A 254 -24.61 38.61 12.60
C ALA A 254 -23.68 38.17 11.43
N SER A 255 -23.71 38.73 10.22
CA SER A 255 -23.44 40.12 9.79
C SER A 255 -21.99 40.57 10.04
N GLY A 256 -21.30 40.93 8.96
CA GLY A 256 -19.96 41.54 8.91
C GLY A 256 -19.02 40.74 8.00
N GLY A 257 -18.72 41.12 6.76
CA GLY A 257 -18.46 42.47 6.24
C GLY A 257 -16.96 42.73 6.32
N GLY A 258 -16.26 42.76 5.18
CA GLY A 258 -14.82 43.07 5.16
C GLY A 258 -14.09 42.68 3.89
N ALA A 259 -14.39 43.36 2.79
CA ALA A 259 -13.46 43.52 1.67
C ALA A 259 -12.20 44.27 2.16
N THR A 260 -11.02 44.04 1.56
CA THR A 260 -10.06 45.08 1.10
C THR A 260 -8.84 44.46 0.39
N ALA A 261 -8.75 44.80 -0.89
CA ALA A 261 -7.58 45.20 -1.70
C ALA A 261 -6.25 44.41 -1.70
N LEU A 262 -6.01 43.78 -2.85
CA LEU A 262 -4.92 44.10 -3.80
C LEU A 262 -3.97 45.25 -3.39
N ARG A 263 -2.68 44.95 -3.32
CA ARG A 263 -1.62 45.84 -3.83
C ARG A 263 -0.54 45.03 -4.53
N LEU A 264 -0.12 45.64 -5.64
CA LEU A 264 0.87 45.23 -6.63
C LEU A 264 2.24 44.89 -6.04
#